data_AF-A0A5M3YWK1-F1
#
_entry.id   AF-A0A5M3YWK1-F1
#
_cell.length_a   1.000
_cell.length_b   1.000
_cell.length_c   1.000
_cell.angle_alpha   90.00
_cell.angle_beta   90.00
_cell.angle_gamma   90.00
#
_symmetry.space_group_name_H-M   'P 1'
#
loop_
_entity.id
_entity.type
_entity.pdbx_description
1 polymer ?
#
loop_
_entity_poly.entity_id
_entity_poly.type
_entity_poly.pdbx_seq_one_letter_code
_entity_poly.pdbx_strand_id
1 'polypeptide(L)'
;MSCDLVDVARALFKVYTLDPLVSMDRVADLWTLGGRLDGVPEVFLFAYFELHPSDPYPRPQMYFNLSTLRDGAVVDAVSAFFKKLGWMDRARRYKEDVSSYYPSCNLDESFDRLGVLSFSNTADQGPYMTTYYRRVADLL
;
A
#
# COMPACT_ATOMS: atom_id res chain seq x y z
N MET A 1 3.43 -14.33 -8.80
CA MET A 1 3.71 -13.61 -10.06
C MET A 1 2.38 -13.15 -10.63
N SER A 2 2.31 -11.95 -11.22
CA SER A 2 1.16 -11.51 -12.02
C SER A 2 1.64 -10.74 -13.26
N CYS A 3 0.76 -10.53 -14.23
CA CYS A 3 1.01 -9.69 -15.40
C CYS A 3 -0.27 -8.99 -15.89
N ASP A 4 -0.10 -7.93 -16.66
CA ASP A 4 -1.20 -7.32 -17.40
C ASP A 4 -1.62 -8.19 -18.58
N LEU A 5 -2.93 -8.28 -18.83
CA LEU A 5 -3.51 -9.02 -19.96
C LEU A 5 -3.56 -8.14 -21.22
N VAL A 6 -2.39 -7.71 -21.70
CA VAL A 6 -2.19 -6.86 -22.89
C VAL A 6 -1.08 -7.43 -23.78
N ASP A 7 -0.74 -6.75 -24.88
CA ASP A 7 0.42 -7.11 -25.71
C ASP A 7 1.70 -7.24 -24.87
N VAL A 8 2.48 -8.30 -25.09
CA VAL A 8 3.64 -8.63 -24.24
C VAL A 8 4.69 -7.54 -24.22
N ALA A 9 4.85 -6.76 -25.29
CA ALA A 9 5.80 -5.65 -25.35
C ALA A 9 5.38 -4.47 -24.46
N ARG A 10 4.11 -4.47 -24.00
CA ARG A 10 3.51 -3.46 -23.13
C ARG A 10 3.13 -4.00 -21.75
N ALA A 11 3.26 -5.31 -21.54
CA ALA A 11 2.82 -5.95 -20.31
C ALA A 11 3.78 -5.64 -19.16
N LEU A 12 3.23 -5.24 -18.02
CA LEU A 12 3.97 -5.14 -16.77
C LEU A 12 3.96 -6.49 -16.07
N PHE A 13 5.13 -6.94 -15.64
CA PHE A 13 5.26 -8.16 -14.85
C PHE A 13 5.51 -7.81 -13.38
N LYS A 14 4.79 -8.46 -12.48
CA LYS A 14 4.93 -8.23 -11.03
C LYS A 14 5.42 -9.50 -10.35
N VAL A 15 6.58 -9.39 -9.72
CA VAL A 15 7.16 -10.45 -8.87
C VAL A 15 6.88 -10.09 -7.43
N TYR A 16 6.22 -10.99 -6.70
CA TYR A 16 5.82 -10.78 -5.31
C TYR A 16 6.80 -11.47 -4.37
N THR A 17 7.19 -10.75 -3.33
CA THR A 17 7.99 -11.28 -2.23
C THR A 17 7.23 -11.08 -0.93
N LEU A 18 7.28 -12.09 -0.07
CA LEU A 18 6.75 -12.04 1.30
C LEU A 18 7.94 -12.23 2.23
N ASP A 19 8.13 -11.29 3.15
CA ASP A 19 9.07 -11.44 4.25
C ASP A 19 8.30 -11.39 5.58
N PRO A 20 8.29 -12.50 6.36
CA PRO A 20 7.58 -12.54 7.63
C PRO A 20 8.31 -11.78 8.74
N LEU A 21 9.57 -11.41 8.56
CA LEU A 21 10.39 -10.73 9.57
C LEU A 21 10.42 -9.22 9.32
N VAL A 22 9.88 -8.48 10.28
CA VAL A 22 9.72 -7.02 10.15
C VAL A 22 10.80 -6.30 10.92
N SER A 23 11.68 -5.62 10.17
CA SER A 23 12.60 -4.62 10.70
C SER A 23 12.89 -3.57 9.62
N MET A 24 13.32 -2.39 10.05
CA MET A 24 13.66 -1.31 9.13
C MET A 24 14.83 -1.62 8.22
N ASP A 25 15.85 -2.28 8.76
CA ASP A 25 16.99 -2.74 7.98
C ASP A 25 16.56 -3.73 6.91
N ARG A 26 15.57 -4.58 7.20
CA ARG A 26 15.05 -5.55 6.24
C ARG A 26 14.17 -4.93 5.17
N VAL A 27 13.34 -3.95 5.51
CA VAL A 27 12.57 -3.20 4.50
C VAL A 27 13.48 -2.37 3.62
N ALA A 28 14.54 -1.78 4.18
CA ALA A 28 15.58 -1.13 3.41
C ALA A 28 16.19 -2.12 2.41
N ASP A 29 16.64 -3.27 2.89
CA ASP A 29 17.21 -4.33 2.05
C ASP A 29 16.26 -4.76 0.93
N LEU A 30 14.96 -4.91 1.20
CA LEU A 30 13.97 -5.26 0.18
C LEU A 30 13.67 -4.11 -0.79
N TRP A 31 13.39 -2.90 -0.30
CA TRP A 31 13.14 -1.69 -1.13
C TRP A 31 14.30 -1.40 -2.06
N THR A 32 15.50 -1.52 -1.52
CA THR A 32 16.72 -1.23 -2.21
C THR A 32 17.24 -2.43 -3.02
N LEU A 33 16.61 -3.60 -2.95
CA LEU A 33 17.18 -4.84 -3.51
C LEU A 33 18.63 -5.09 -3.07
N GLY A 34 18.92 -4.89 -1.79
CA GLY A 34 20.26 -4.98 -1.20
C GLY A 34 21.16 -3.81 -1.57
N GLY A 35 20.65 -2.58 -1.49
CA GLY A 35 21.40 -1.34 -1.75
C GLY A 35 21.54 -0.95 -3.23
N ARG A 36 20.78 -1.60 -4.13
CA ARG A 36 20.75 -1.33 -5.57
C ARG A 36 19.76 -0.22 -5.97
N LEU A 37 18.84 0.18 -5.09
CA LEU A 37 17.92 1.32 -5.24
C LEU A 37 18.02 2.21 -3.98
N ASP A 38 17.65 3.50 -4.02
CA ASP A 38 17.80 4.43 -2.89
C ASP A 38 16.51 4.56 -2.02
N GLY A 39 16.66 4.71 -0.70
CA GLY A 39 15.60 5.11 0.26
C GLY A 39 14.93 3.96 1.06
N VAL A 40 14.18 4.29 2.13
CA VAL A 40 13.53 3.29 3.03
C VAL A 40 12.22 3.84 3.66
N PRO A 41 11.12 3.06 3.68
CA PRO A 41 9.96 3.26 4.58
C PRO A 41 9.67 2.08 5.54
N GLU A 42 8.94 2.30 6.64
CA GLU A 42 8.56 1.32 7.70
C GLU A 42 7.32 0.47 7.35
N VAL A 43 7.18 -0.74 7.96
CA VAL A 43 5.96 -1.57 8.21
C VAL A 43 5.90 -2.92 7.44
N PHE A 44 5.29 -3.94 8.09
CA PHE A 44 5.02 -5.33 7.64
C PHE A 44 4.85 -5.46 6.13
N LEU A 45 5.75 -6.18 5.45
CA LEU A 45 6.01 -5.93 4.05
C LEU A 45 5.67 -7.10 3.13
N PHE A 46 4.76 -6.85 2.19
CA PHE A 46 4.89 -7.48 0.88
C PHE A 46 5.49 -6.43 -0.05
N ALA A 47 6.59 -6.76 -0.72
CA ALA A 47 7.07 -5.95 -1.84
C ALA A 47 6.72 -6.68 -3.13
N TYR A 48 6.21 -5.94 -4.11
CA TYR A 48 6.33 -6.38 -5.49
C TYR A 48 7.21 -5.44 -6.28
N PHE A 49 7.89 -6.03 -7.26
CA PHE A 49 8.71 -5.33 -8.23
C PHE A 49 8.01 -5.37 -9.57
N GLU A 50 7.70 -4.18 -10.10
CA GLU A 50 7.18 -4.03 -11.44
C GLU A 50 8.34 -4.00 -12.44
N LEU A 51 8.30 -4.90 -13.42
CA LEU A 51 9.27 -5.01 -14.49
C LEU A 51 8.61 -4.54 -15.79
N HIS A 52 9.26 -3.57 -16.45
CA HIS A 52 8.86 -3.09 -17.75
C HIS A 52 9.96 -3.44 -18.77
N PRO A 53 9.63 -3.97 -19.97
CA PRO A 53 10.64 -4.40 -20.95
C PRO A 53 11.67 -3.33 -21.34
N SER A 54 11.24 -2.06 -21.31
CA SER A 54 12.08 -0.91 -21.66
C SER A 54 12.70 -0.19 -20.45
N ASP A 55 12.41 -0.61 -19.23
CA ASP A 55 12.95 -0.01 -18.00
C ASP A 55 13.92 -1.01 -17.36
N PRO A 56 15.24 -0.73 -17.32
CA PRO A 56 16.22 -1.66 -16.77
C PRO A 56 16.11 -1.78 -15.24
N TYR A 57 15.39 -0.88 -14.56
CA TYR A 57 15.26 -0.88 -13.12
C TYR A 57 13.85 -1.30 -12.68
N PRO A 58 13.73 -2.29 -11.77
CA PRO A 58 12.44 -2.66 -11.21
C PRO A 58 11.87 -1.52 -10.37
N ARG A 59 10.56 -1.29 -10.46
CA ARG A 59 9.88 -0.30 -9.64
C ARG A 59 9.30 -0.96 -8.39
N PRO A 60 9.74 -0.59 -7.17
CA PRO A 60 9.23 -1.19 -5.96
C PRO A 60 7.87 -0.61 -5.57
N GLN A 61 6.98 -1.49 -5.09
CA GLN A 61 5.77 -1.09 -4.38
C GLN A 61 5.67 -1.87 -3.08
N MET A 62 5.57 -1.13 -1.97
CA MET A 62 5.43 -1.70 -0.63
C MET A 62 3.97 -1.89 -0.27
N TYR A 63 3.69 -2.92 0.50
CA TYR A 63 2.40 -3.21 1.10
C TYR A 63 2.59 -3.31 2.59
N PHE A 64 1.83 -2.52 3.33
CA PHE A 64 1.80 -2.48 4.78
C PHE A 64 0.58 -3.22 5.29
N ASN A 65 0.79 -4.26 6.10
CA ASN A 65 -0.31 -4.93 6.76
C ASN A 65 -0.89 -4.03 7.87
N LEU A 66 -2.19 -3.76 7.78
CA LEU A 66 -2.93 -2.89 8.69
C LEU A 66 -3.94 -3.66 9.55
N SER A 67 -4.13 -4.96 9.32
CA SER A 67 -5.24 -5.74 9.90
C SER A 67 -5.24 -5.84 11.43
N THR A 68 -4.10 -5.57 12.06
CA THR A 68 -3.91 -5.62 13.53
C THR A 68 -4.07 -4.25 14.19
N LEU A 69 -4.25 -3.19 13.41
CA LEU A 69 -4.39 -1.81 13.89
C LEU A 69 -5.87 -1.41 13.94
N ARG A 70 -6.21 -0.53 14.90
CA ARG A 70 -7.55 0.05 15.00
C ARG A 70 -7.88 0.79 13.71
N ASP A 71 -9.03 0.52 13.10
CA ASP A 71 -9.38 1.11 11.80
C ASP A 71 -9.45 2.65 11.89
N GLY A 72 -9.99 3.20 12.98
CA GLY A 72 -10.01 4.65 13.22
C GLY A 72 -8.60 5.25 13.29
N ALA A 73 -7.66 4.59 13.97
CA ALA A 73 -6.27 5.04 14.04
C ALA A 73 -5.57 4.98 12.67
N VAL A 74 -5.85 3.95 11.87
CA VAL A 74 -5.35 3.85 10.49
C VAL A 74 -5.91 4.99 9.63
N VAL A 75 -7.21 5.26 9.72
CA VAL A 75 -7.88 6.35 8.99
C VAL A 75 -7.26 7.70 9.32
N ASP A 76 -7.00 7.97 10.60
CA ASP A 76 -6.35 9.20 11.04
C ASP A 76 -4.91 9.32 10.54
N ALA A 77 -4.13 8.23 10.60
CA ALA A 77 -2.76 8.19 10.12
C ALA A 77 -2.67 8.41 8.60
N VAL A 78 -3.51 7.75 7.81
CA VAL A 78 -3.58 7.93 6.35
C VAL A 78 -4.04 9.35 6.00
N SER A 79 -5.02 9.90 6.72
CA SER A 79 -5.47 11.29 6.53
C SER A 79 -4.34 12.29 6.81
N ALA A 80 -3.54 12.06 7.87
CA ALA A 80 -2.38 12.88 8.17
C ALA A 80 -1.29 12.74 7.08
N PHE A 81 -1.09 11.54 6.54
CA PHE A 81 -0.15 11.34 5.43
C PHE A 81 -0.60 12.04 4.15
N PHE A 82 -1.90 12.01 3.82
CA PHE A 82 -2.46 12.80 2.73
C PHE A 82 -2.18 14.31 2.89
N LYS A 83 -2.28 14.86 4.10
CA LYS A 83 -1.90 16.27 4.36
C LYS A 83 -0.42 16.52 4.08
N LYS A 84 0.47 15.61 4.51
CA LYS A 84 1.92 15.72 4.24
C LYS A 84 2.21 15.71 2.73
N LEU A 85 1.44 14.96 1.95
CA LEU A 85 1.54 14.90 0.49
C LEU A 85 0.84 16.08 -0.23
N GLY A 86 0.19 16.99 0.51
CA GLY A 86 -0.57 18.11 -0.05
C GLY A 86 -1.96 17.72 -0.59
N TRP A 87 -2.42 16.50 -0.36
CA TRP A 87 -3.72 15.97 -0.83
C TRP A 87 -4.87 16.38 0.10
N MET A 88 -5.04 17.69 0.31
CA MET A 88 -5.89 18.25 1.36
C MET A 88 -7.37 17.88 1.24
N ASP A 89 -7.92 17.84 0.02
CA ASP A 89 -9.32 17.47 -0.19
C ASP A 89 -9.58 16.00 0.11
N ARG A 90 -8.60 15.13 -0.17
CA ARG A 90 -8.68 13.70 0.17
C ARG A 90 -8.52 13.52 1.68
N ALA A 91 -7.58 14.22 2.30
CA ALA A 91 -7.41 14.22 3.76
C ALA A 91 -8.67 14.66 4.51
N ARG A 92 -9.42 15.62 3.98
CA ARG A 92 -10.66 16.12 4.59
C ARG A 92 -11.77 15.06 4.57
N ARG A 93 -11.94 14.36 3.45
CA ARG A 93 -13.07 13.45 3.23
C ARG A 93 -12.80 12.00 3.62
N TYR A 94 -11.54 11.61 3.78
CA TYR A 94 -11.17 10.19 3.91
C TYR A 94 -11.93 9.45 5.02
N LYS A 95 -12.07 10.06 6.20
CA LYS A 95 -12.81 9.46 7.32
C LYS A 95 -14.30 9.27 7.00
N GLU A 96 -14.93 10.25 6.38
CA GLU A 96 -16.34 10.18 5.96
C GLU A 96 -16.53 9.11 4.87
N ASP A 97 -15.64 9.10 3.86
CA ASP A 97 -15.65 8.11 2.79
C ASP A 97 -15.53 6.68 3.35
N VAL A 98 -14.55 6.42 4.24
CA VAL A 98 -14.38 5.09 4.86
C VAL A 98 -15.59 4.71 5.72
N SER A 99 -16.12 5.66 6.51
CA SER A 99 -17.31 5.41 7.32
C SER A 99 -18.52 5.04 6.47
N SER A 100 -18.66 5.63 5.27
CA SER A 100 -19.74 5.30 4.34
C SER A 100 -19.66 3.86 3.81
N TYR A 101 -18.48 3.25 3.78
CA TYR A 101 -18.30 1.85 3.37
C TYR A 101 -18.74 0.86 4.47
N TYR A 102 -18.79 1.31 5.73
CA TYR A 102 -19.09 0.50 6.91
C TYR A 102 -20.11 1.17 7.82
N PRO A 103 -21.35 1.43 7.35
CA PRO A 103 -22.33 2.28 8.06
C PRO A 103 -22.77 1.75 9.43
N SER A 104 -22.62 0.44 9.67
CA SER A 104 -22.96 -0.22 10.94
C SER A 104 -21.75 -0.47 11.85
N CYS A 105 -20.56 0.01 11.47
CA CYS A 105 -19.31 -0.28 12.17
C CYS A 105 -18.79 0.94 12.91
N ASN A 106 -18.46 0.76 14.21
CA ASN A 106 -17.65 1.74 14.92
C ASN A 106 -16.16 1.52 14.60
N LEU A 107 -15.60 2.39 13.77
CA LEU A 107 -14.19 2.30 13.32
C LEU A 107 -13.18 2.42 14.47
N ASP A 108 -13.55 3.06 15.58
CA ASP A 108 -12.65 3.20 16.74
C ASP A 108 -12.56 1.90 17.55
N GLU A 109 -13.53 1.00 17.39
CA GLU A 109 -13.57 -0.31 18.04
C GLU A 109 -13.17 -1.45 17.10
N SER A 110 -13.31 -1.26 15.78
CA SER A 110 -13.04 -2.30 14.80
C SER A 110 -11.56 -2.45 14.45
N PHE A 111 -11.27 -3.61 13.86
CA PHE A 111 -10.01 -3.95 13.23
C PHE A 111 -10.30 -4.58 11.85
N ASP A 112 -9.26 -4.67 11.02
CA ASP A 112 -9.26 -5.45 9.78
C ASP A 112 -10.22 -4.97 8.68
N ARG A 113 -10.79 -3.76 8.78
CA ARG A 113 -11.57 -3.15 7.69
C ARG A 113 -10.63 -2.58 6.63
N LEU A 114 -9.57 -1.89 7.07
CA LEU A 114 -8.46 -1.50 6.22
C LEU A 114 -7.39 -2.59 6.35
N GLY A 115 -7.40 -3.55 5.43
CA GLY A 115 -6.55 -4.75 5.56
C GLY A 115 -5.09 -4.49 5.18
N VAL A 116 -4.86 -3.85 4.04
CA VAL A 116 -3.51 -3.59 3.52
C VAL A 116 -3.46 -2.22 2.84
N LEU A 117 -2.35 -1.51 3.01
CA LEU A 117 -2.06 -0.27 2.29
C LEU A 117 -0.85 -0.47 1.40
N SER A 118 -0.97 -0.26 0.10
CA SER A 118 0.20 -0.19 -0.77
C SER A 118 0.66 1.23 -1.01
N PHE A 119 1.96 1.41 -1.16
CA PHE A 119 2.61 2.67 -1.49
C PHE A 119 3.77 2.46 -2.46
N SER A 120 3.82 3.30 -3.48
CA SER A 120 4.95 3.44 -4.40
C SER A 120 5.18 4.92 -4.68
N ASN A 121 6.41 5.26 -5.07
CA ASN A 121 6.74 6.62 -5.46
C ASN A 121 7.81 6.56 -6.54
N THR A 122 7.49 7.08 -7.72
CA THR A 122 8.42 7.16 -8.85
C THR A 122 8.52 8.60 -9.32
N ALA A 123 9.63 8.95 -9.96
CA ALA A 123 9.86 10.33 -10.42
C ALA A 123 8.81 10.79 -11.46
N ASP A 124 8.27 9.87 -12.26
CA ASP A 124 7.31 10.13 -13.34
C ASP A 124 5.84 10.18 -12.87
N GLN A 125 5.45 9.38 -11.87
CA GLN A 125 4.06 9.29 -11.40
C GLN A 125 3.83 9.99 -10.05
N GLY A 126 4.90 10.27 -9.31
CA GLY A 126 4.82 10.74 -7.93
C GLY A 126 4.27 9.68 -6.97
N PRO A 127 3.80 10.09 -5.78
CA PRO A 127 3.31 9.16 -4.78
C PRO A 127 1.99 8.51 -5.22
N TYR A 128 1.95 7.18 -5.21
CA TYR A 128 0.80 6.36 -5.53
C TYR A 128 0.45 5.46 -4.34
N MET A 129 -0.85 5.29 -4.09
CA MET A 129 -1.32 4.59 -2.90
C MET A 129 -2.63 3.85 -3.17
N THR A 130 -2.77 2.64 -2.64
CA THR A 130 -4.02 1.87 -2.69
C THR A 130 -4.33 1.28 -1.31
N THR A 131 -5.53 1.50 -0.80
CA THR A 131 -6.05 0.82 0.39
C THR A 131 -6.92 -0.37 -0.05
N TYR A 132 -6.59 -1.56 0.44
CA TYR A 132 -7.35 -2.77 0.22
C TYR A 132 -8.30 -2.98 1.39
N TYR A 133 -9.57 -2.70 1.14
CA TYR A 133 -10.66 -2.85 2.10
C TYR A 133 -11.14 -4.29 2.17
N ARG A 134 -11.45 -4.78 3.36
CA ARG A 134 -12.14 -6.08 3.51
C ARG A 134 -13.64 -5.87 3.52
N ARG A 135 -14.37 -6.70 2.76
CA ARG A 135 -15.82 -6.75 2.87
C ARG A 135 -16.19 -7.29 4.25
N VAL A 136 -17.26 -6.74 4.83
CA VAL A 136 -18.00 -7.47 5.85
C VAL A 136 -18.58 -8.68 5.13
N ALA A 137 -18.15 -9.89 5.47
CA ALA A 137 -18.91 -11.05 5.07
C ALA A 137 -20.24 -10.96 5.81
N ASP A 138 -21.34 -10.82 5.08
CA ASP A 138 -22.63 -11.21 5.63
C ASP A 138 -22.46 -12.69 5.98
N LEU A 139 -22.32 -13.00 7.27
CA LEU A 139 -22.43 -14.37 7.76
C LEU A 139 -23.89 -14.77 7.51
N LEU A 140 -24.16 -15.27 6.30
CA LEU A 140 -25.31 -16.10 5.98
C LEU A 140 -25.00 -17.54 6.34
#